data_AF-A0A2H6ASA8-F1
#
_entry.id   AF-A0A2H6ASA8-F1
#
_cell.length_a   1.000
_cell.length_b   1.000
_cell.length_c   1.000
_cell.angle_alpha   90.00
_cell.angle_beta   90.00
_cell.angle_gamma   90.00
#
_symmetry.space_group_name_H-M   'P 1'
#
loop_
_entity.id
_entity.type
_entity.pdbx_description
1 polymer ?
#
loop_
_entity_poly.entity_id
_entity_poly.type
_entity_poly.pdbx_seq_one_letter_code
_entity_poly.pdbx_strand_id
1 'polypeptide(L)' 'MSGARLVGTLVRQLERTGGRLGLATLCVGVGQGLAMAVERVD' A
#
# COMPACT_ATOMS: atom_id res chain seq x y z
N MET A 1 10.57 -2.31 -8.14
CA MET A 1 10.07 -3.60 -7.59
C MET A 1 9.48 -3.45 -6.17
N SER A 2 10.09 -2.69 -5.25
CA SER A 2 9.62 -2.54 -3.86
C SER A 2 8.20 -1.97 -3.68
N GLY A 3 7.78 -1.00 -4.49
CA GLY A 3 6.42 -0.41 -4.40
C GLY A 3 5.30 -1.42 -4.64
N ALA A 4 5.44 -2.26 -5.68
CA ALA A 4 4.47 -3.33 -5.97
C ALA A 4 4.39 -4.35 -4.83
N ARG A 5 5.53 -4.73 -4.24
CA ARG A 5 5.56 -5.61 -3.06
C ARG A 5 4.88 -4.97 -1.85
N LEU A 6 5.09 -3.68 -1.61
CA LEU A 6 4.48 -2.92 -0.51
C LEU A 6 2.96 -2.91 -0.63
N VAL A 7 2.44 -2.51 -1.80
CA VAL A 7 1.00 -2.48 -2.09
C VAL A 7 0.40 -3.89 -2.05
N GLY A 8 1.04 -4.88 -2.66
CA GLY A 8 0.55 -6.27 -2.63
C GLY A 8 0.52 -6.87 -1.21
N THR A 9 1.47 -6.48 -0.35
CA THR A 9 1.44 -6.87 1.07
C THR A 9 0.29 -6.19 1.81
N LEU A 10 0.07 -4.89 1.57
CA LEU A 10 -1.03 -4.13 2.16
C LEU A 10 -2.38 -4.74 1.78
N VAL A 11 -2.64 -4.99 0.50
CA VAL A 11 -3.89 -5.61 0.02
C VAL A 11 -4.13 -6.95 0.72
N ARG A 12 -3.12 -7.83 0.76
CA ARG A 12 -3.23 -9.13 1.43
C ARG A 12 -3.48 -9.01 2.94
N GLN A 13 -2.95 -7.97 3.60
CA GLN A 13 -3.27 -7.69 5.00
C GLN A 13 -4.72 -7.21 5.18
N LEU A 14 -5.21 -6.33 4.30
CA LEU A 14 -6.59 -5.84 4.33
C LEU A 14 -7.60 -6.97 4.10
N GLU A 15 -7.30 -7.89 3.18
CA GLU A 15 -8.08 -9.12 2.97
C GLU A 15 -8.09 -10.00 4.23
N ARG A 16 -6.92 -10.28 4.80
CA ARG A 16 -6.78 -11.19 5.95
C ARG A 16 -7.45 -10.65 7.22
N THR A 17 -7.44 -9.34 7.41
CA THR A 17 -7.92 -8.71 8.65
C THR A 17 -9.35 -8.19 8.54
N GLY A 18 -9.94 -8.17 7.35
CA GLY A 18 -11.21 -7.48 7.13
C GLY A 18 -11.11 -5.95 7.19
N GLY A 19 -9.90 -5.36 7.22
CA GLY A 19 -9.69 -3.90 7.19
C GLY A 19 -10.01 -3.24 5.84
N ARG A 20 -10.87 -2.22 5.82
CA ARG A 20 -11.39 -1.61 4.58
C ARG A 20 -10.42 -0.65 3.89
N LEU A 21 -9.69 0.17 4.65
CA LEU A 21 -8.83 1.23 4.12
C LEU A 21 -7.38 0.98 4.52
N GLY A 22 -6.45 1.29 3.61
CA GLY A 22 -5.01 1.23 3.85
C GLY A 22 -4.26 2.32 3.11
N LEU A 23 -3.04 2.61 3.58
CA LEU A 23 -2.14 3.58 2.98
C LEU A 23 -0.76 2.95 2.79
N ALA A 24 -0.24 2.98 1.57
CA ALA A 24 1.15 2.62 1.27
C ALA A 24 1.96 3.90 1.00
N THR A 25 3.10 4.06 1.67
CA THR A 25 4.00 5.20 1.48
C THR A 25 5.41 4.73 1.17
N LEU A 26 6.14 5.49 0.36
CA LEU A 26 7.55 5.22 0.08
C LEU A 26 8.35 6.51 -0.19
N CYS A 27 9.62 6.51 0.21
CA CYS A 27 10.58 7.49 -0.25
C CYS A 27 11.15 7.05 -1.61
N VAL A 28 11.38 8.03 -2.47
CA VAL A 28 12.07 7.87 -3.75
C VAL A 28 13.35 8.71 -3.66
N GLY A 29 14.43 8.23 -4.31
CA GLY A 29 15.68 8.97 -4.39
C GLY A 29 15.48 10.40 -4.91
N VAL A 30 16.51 11.24 -4.77
CA VAL A 30 16.48 12.66 -5.17
C VAL A 30 15.39 13.51 -4.48
N GLY A 31 14.95 13.09 -3.28
CA GLY A 31 14.06 13.88 -2.42
C GLY A 31 12.58 13.81 -2.77
N GLN A 32 12.14 12.71 -3.39
CA GLN A 32 10.77 12.51 -3.82
C GLN A 32 10.02 11.54 -2.90
N GLY A 33 8.69 11.55 -2.93
CA GLY A 33 7.85 10.66 -2.13
C GLY A 33 6.57 10.29 -2.86
N LEU A 34 6.00 9.14 -2.50
CA LEU A 34 4.71 8.68 -2.99
C LEU A 34 3.85 8.16 -1.84
N ALA A 35 2.56 8.47 -1.90
CA ALA A 35 1.52 7.93 -1.04
C ALA A 35 0.37 7.41 -1.90
N MET A 36 -0.13 6.22 -1.58
CA MET A 36 -1.26 5.58 -2.26
C MET A 36 -2.28 5.15 -1.23
N ALA A 37 -3.50 5.65 -1.36
CA ALA A 37 -4.66 5.14 -0.64
C ALA A 37 -5.23 3.92 -1.36
N VAL A 38 -5.60 2.90 -0.60
CA VAL A 38 -6.17 1.65 -1.09
C VAL A 38 -7.43 1.35 -0.29
N GLU A 39 -8.53 1.07 -0.99
CA GLU A 39 -9.74 0.51 -0.39
C GLU A 39 -9.84 -0.96 -0.81
N ARG A 40 -10.06 -1.87 0.15
CA ARG A 40 -10.41 -3.25 -0.17
C ARG A 40 -11.83 -3.26 -0.70
N VAL A 41 -11.98 -3.76 -1.92
CA VAL A 41 -13.28 -4.06 -2.51
C VAL A 41 -13.68 -5.45 -2.04
N ASP A 42 -14.89 -5.58 -1.52
CA ASP A 42 -15.46 -6.87 -1.11
C ASP A 42 -15.96 -7.66 -2.33
#